data_AF-A0A914NJD3-F1
#
_entry.id   AF-A0A914NJD3-F1
#
_cell.length_a   1.000
_cell.length_b   1.000
_cell.length_c   1.000
_cell.angle_alpha   90.00
_cell.angle_beta   90.00
_cell.angle_gamma   90.00
#
_symmetry.space_group_name_H-M   'P 1'
#
loop_
_entity.id
_entity.type
_entity.pdbx_description
1 polymer ?
#
loop_
_entity_poly.entity_id
_entity_poly.type
_entity_poly.pdbx_seq_one_letter_code
_entity_poly.pdbx_strand_id
1 'polypeptide(L)'
;MQEQKSTKHPAAGLLIPIHLFEKDNKCFNIQSEWTASQVVAFKINKLTTTEGSSSTSSNNNNYALFEMIRKGQLERRIGANESIKSIVLGRWLEWEEFQDNYLLLKNDSNPFQPQSGRAFADDLKISEPDSKSFKSSSLRIEEGTRVCLYSKNLKKLNEWKVDEMIWFIGAEIERKCPFPFALTFFVSTEKRAAKCLGKLPGYCVAFKDEVQRHQWLNCICLNQSEYLPQPLIQI
;
A
#
# COMPACT_ATOMS: atom_id res chain seq x y z
N MET A 1 2.78 -6.98 -38.32
CA MET A 1 1.39 -6.67 -37.93
C MET A 1 1.48 -5.97 -36.57
N GLN A 2 1.32 -4.65 -36.53
CA GLN A 2 1.37 -3.89 -35.28
C GLN A 2 0.00 -4.01 -34.60
N GLU A 3 -0.05 -4.59 -33.40
CA GLU A 3 -1.25 -4.54 -32.55
C GLU A 3 -1.52 -3.10 -32.15
N GLN A 4 -2.64 -2.58 -32.62
CA GLN A 4 -3.19 -1.30 -32.17
C GLN A 4 -3.67 -1.50 -30.74
N LYS A 5 -2.91 -1.03 -29.74
CA LYS A 5 -3.41 -0.91 -28.37
C LYS A 5 -4.62 0.03 -28.39
N SER A 6 -5.81 -0.54 -28.30
CA SER A 6 -7.05 0.21 -28.12
C SER A 6 -6.97 0.96 -26.79
N THR A 7 -6.75 2.28 -26.83
CA THR A 7 -6.91 3.16 -25.67
C THR A 7 -8.39 3.31 -25.36
N LYS A 8 -8.98 2.25 -24.78
CA LYS A 8 -10.33 2.32 -24.23
C LYS A 8 -10.30 3.18 -22.98
N HIS A 9 -10.62 4.46 -23.13
CA HIS A 9 -10.90 5.28 -21.96
C HIS A 9 -12.14 4.71 -21.26
N PRO A 10 -12.10 4.56 -19.93
CA PRO A 10 -13.29 4.17 -19.17
C PRO A 10 -14.41 5.19 -19.40
N ALA A 11 -15.66 4.74 -19.28
CA ALA A 11 -16.81 5.64 -19.32
C ALA A 11 -16.69 6.72 -18.23
N ALA A 12 -17.07 7.94 -18.56
CA ALA A 12 -17.15 9.02 -17.58
C ALA A 12 -18.12 8.62 -16.45
N GLY A 13 -17.70 8.79 -15.20
CA GLY A 13 -18.51 8.42 -14.03
C GLY A 13 -18.48 6.93 -13.69
N LEU A 14 -17.45 6.18 -14.11
CA LEU A 14 -17.22 4.81 -13.67
C LEU A 14 -17.31 4.72 -12.15
N LEU A 15 -18.17 3.83 -11.67
CA LEU A 15 -18.35 3.56 -10.25
C LEU A 15 -17.50 2.38 -9.81
N ILE A 16 -16.77 2.54 -8.70
CA ILE A 16 -15.94 1.50 -8.09
C ILE A 16 -16.53 1.12 -6.73
N PRO A 17 -16.71 -0.18 -6.43
CA PRO A 17 -17.18 -0.64 -5.13
C PRO A 17 -16.08 -0.56 -4.07
N ILE A 18 -16.44 -0.09 -2.88
CA ILE A 18 -15.60 -0.06 -1.68
C ILE A 18 -16.27 -0.90 -0.59
N HIS A 19 -15.55 -1.87 -0.04
CA HIS A 19 -15.99 -2.64 1.12
C HIS A 19 -15.87 -1.79 2.39
N LEU A 20 -16.84 -1.93 3.29
CA LEU A 20 -16.88 -1.21 4.56
C LEU A 20 -16.52 -2.14 5.71
N PHE A 21 -15.44 -1.78 6.41
CA PHE A 21 -14.85 -2.41 7.59
C PHE A 21 -14.26 -3.81 7.35
N GLU A 22 -14.97 -4.68 6.63
CA GLU A 22 -14.56 -6.05 6.33
C GLU A 22 -14.91 -6.42 4.88
N LYS A 23 -14.19 -7.41 4.33
CA LYS A 23 -14.48 -7.95 2.99
C LYS A 23 -15.89 -8.56 2.97
N ASP A 24 -16.59 -8.38 1.85
CA ASP A 24 -17.93 -8.92 1.58
C ASP A 24 -19.04 -8.55 2.59
N ASN A 25 -18.81 -7.57 3.47
CA ASN A 25 -19.82 -7.01 4.36
C ASN A 25 -20.74 -6.01 3.61
N LYS A 26 -20.75 -4.73 4.02
CA LYS A 26 -21.45 -3.67 3.30
C LYS A 26 -20.53 -3.06 2.25
N CYS A 27 -21.06 -2.78 1.07
CA CYS A 27 -20.35 -2.05 0.03
C CYS A 27 -21.03 -0.73 -0.29
N PHE A 28 -20.25 0.23 -0.80
CA PHE A 28 -20.78 1.45 -1.40
C PHE A 28 -19.96 1.81 -2.65
N ASN A 29 -20.61 2.49 -3.58
CA ASN A 29 -19.99 2.87 -4.85
C ASN A 29 -19.51 4.33 -4.79
N ILE A 30 -18.35 4.59 -5.36
CA ILE A 30 -17.76 5.92 -5.52
C ILE A 30 -17.36 6.15 -6.97
N GLN A 31 -17.21 7.41 -7.38
CA GLN A 31 -16.65 7.73 -8.68
C GLN A 31 -15.15 7.42 -8.70
N SER A 32 -14.67 6.79 -9.78
CA SER A 32 -13.26 6.40 -9.90
C SER A 32 -12.28 7.57 -9.79
N GLU A 33 -12.71 8.77 -10.16
CA GLU A 33 -11.94 10.01 -10.13
C GLU A 33 -11.68 10.54 -8.72
N TRP A 34 -12.40 10.04 -7.71
CA TRP A 34 -12.22 10.51 -6.33
C TRP A 34 -10.86 10.08 -5.77
N THR A 35 -10.31 10.91 -4.90
CA THR A 35 -9.15 10.58 -4.09
C THR A 35 -9.55 9.76 -2.86
N ALA A 36 -8.59 9.07 -2.25
CA ALA A 36 -8.85 8.36 -0.99
C ALA A 36 -9.39 9.28 0.11
N SER A 37 -8.90 10.52 0.23
CA SER A 37 -9.39 11.51 1.21
C SER A 37 -10.86 11.87 0.98
N GLN A 38 -11.30 12.05 -0.27
CA GLN A 38 -12.70 12.31 -0.61
C GLN A 38 -13.59 11.13 -0.27
N VAL A 39 -13.15 9.90 -0.55
CA VAL A 39 -13.89 8.67 -0.21
C VAL A 39 -14.10 8.54 1.30
N VAL A 40 -13.03 8.73 2.09
CA VAL A 40 -13.09 8.68 3.55
C VAL A 40 -14.03 9.77 4.08
N ALA A 41 -13.83 11.04 3.68
CA ALA A 41 -14.65 12.16 4.15
C ALA A 41 -16.14 11.96 3.84
N PHE A 42 -16.47 11.55 2.60
CA PHE A 42 -17.85 11.27 2.19
C PHE A 42 -18.52 10.22 3.08
N LYS A 43 -17.83 9.09 3.31
CA LYS A 43 -18.43 7.97 4.02
C LYS A 43 -18.52 8.24 5.53
N ILE A 44 -17.49 8.81 6.13
CA ILE A 44 -17.50 9.12 7.57
C ILE A 44 -18.56 10.19 7.89
N ASN A 45 -18.65 11.27 7.12
CA ASN A 45 -19.68 12.29 7.32
C ASN A 45 -21.11 11.72 7.20
N LYS A 46 -21.31 10.77 6.28
CA LYS A 46 -22.61 10.10 6.13
C LYS A 46 -22.93 9.21 7.33
N LEU A 47 -21.95 8.48 7.87
CA LEU A 47 -22.14 7.64 9.05
C LEU A 47 -22.48 8.50 10.28
N THR A 48 -21.74 9.59 10.51
CA THR A 48 -22.00 10.49 11.65
C THR A 48 -23.36 11.19 11.55
N THR A 49 -23.81 11.55 10.35
CA THR A 49 -25.11 12.22 10.13
C THR A 49 -26.30 11.25 10.23
N THR A 50 -26.12 9.99 9.81
CA THR A 50 -27.22 9.01 9.73
C THR A 50 -27.46 8.28 11.05
N GLU A 51 -26.42 8.06 11.85
CA GLU A 51 -26.51 7.27 13.10
C GLU A 51 -26.94 8.09 14.32
N GLY A 52 -27.33 9.36 14.16
CA GLY A 52 -28.04 10.13 15.19
C GLY A 52 -27.37 10.17 16.57
N SER A 53 -26.05 10.08 16.63
CA SER A 53 -25.34 9.88 17.91
C SER A 53 -25.20 11.19 18.67
N SER A 54 -26.14 11.42 19.58
CA SER A 54 -25.98 12.14 20.83
C SER A 54 -25.00 11.41 21.76
N SER A 55 -23.73 11.40 21.39
CA SER A 55 -22.64 11.03 22.31
C SER A 55 -21.38 11.78 21.91
N THR A 56 -21.17 12.87 22.63
CA THR A 56 -19.93 13.61 22.82
C THR A 56 -18.85 12.68 23.36
N SER A 57 -18.31 11.81 22.51
CA SER A 57 -17.07 11.12 22.78
C SER A 57 -16.26 11.13 21.50
N SER A 58 -15.22 11.94 21.52
CA SER A 58 -13.99 11.90 20.76
C SER A 58 -13.52 10.45 20.48
N ASN A 59 -14.19 9.74 19.59
CA ASN A 59 -13.66 8.51 19.05
C ASN A 59 -12.67 8.93 17.99
N ASN A 60 -11.39 8.98 18.39
CA ASN A 60 -10.19 9.07 17.54
C ASN A 60 -10.10 7.88 16.57
N ASN A 61 -11.19 7.51 15.91
CA ASN A 61 -11.23 6.44 14.95
C ASN A 61 -10.60 6.96 13.66
N ASN A 62 -9.30 6.70 13.52
CA ASN A 62 -8.55 7.00 12.31
C ASN A 62 -9.03 6.06 11.20
N TYR A 63 -9.94 6.49 10.34
CA TYR A 63 -10.32 5.69 9.17
C TYR A 63 -9.41 5.98 7.98
N ALA A 64 -9.06 4.93 7.24
CA ALA A 64 -8.30 5.05 6.00
C ALA A 64 -8.82 4.08 4.94
N LEU A 65 -8.51 4.39 3.69
CA LEU A 65 -8.79 3.50 2.57
C LEU A 65 -7.57 2.62 2.31
N PHE A 66 -7.83 1.33 2.10
CA PHE A 66 -6.83 0.31 1.87
C PHE A 66 -7.08 -0.38 0.53
N GLU A 67 -5.98 -0.69 -0.14
CA GLU A 67 -5.91 -1.60 -1.27
C GLU A 67 -5.53 -2.98 -0.73
N MET A 68 -6.38 -3.96 -1.03
CA MET A 68 -6.22 -5.36 -0.63
C MET A 68 -5.99 -6.19 -1.88
N ILE A 69 -4.89 -6.94 -1.92
CA ILE A 69 -4.50 -7.75 -3.08
C ILE A 69 -4.13 -9.16 -2.63
N ARG A 70 -3.98 -10.10 -3.58
CA ARG A 70 -3.62 -11.51 -3.30
C ARG A 70 -4.55 -12.16 -2.26
N LYS A 71 -5.86 -11.99 -2.45
CA LYS A 71 -6.91 -12.49 -1.53
C LYS A 71 -6.81 -11.89 -0.11
N GLY A 72 -6.36 -10.63 -0.01
CA GLY A 72 -6.24 -9.90 1.25
C GLY A 72 -4.97 -10.21 2.05
N GLN A 73 -4.03 -10.99 1.51
CA GLN A 73 -2.75 -11.28 2.17
C GLN A 73 -1.78 -10.09 2.14
N LEU A 74 -1.96 -9.19 1.18
CA LEU A 74 -1.19 -7.97 1.02
C LEU A 74 -2.13 -6.77 1.14
N GLU A 75 -1.77 -5.87 2.05
CA GLU A 75 -2.55 -4.67 2.37
C GLU A 75 -1.70 -3.42 2.21
N ARG A 76 -2.23 -2.39 1.56
CA ARG A 76 -1.58 -1.09 1.48
C ARG A 76 -2.57 0.02 1.84
N ARG A 77 -2.19 0.90 2.76
CA ARG A 77 -2.90 2.16 2.97
C ARG A 77 -2.72 3.05 1.74
N ILE A 78 -3.82 3.49 1.16
CA ILE A 78 -3.83 4.35 -0.01
C ILE A 78 -3.49 5.80 0.41
N GLY A 79 -2.64 6.47 -0.39
CA GLY A 79 -2.27 7.86 -0.15
C GLY A 79 -3.47 8.80 -0.27
N ALA A 80 -3.53 9.85 0.57
CA ALA A 80 -4.71 10.72 0.63
C ALA A 80 -5.11 11.36 -0.72
N ASN A 81 -4.11 11.67 -1.56
CA ASN A 81 -4.28 12.28 -2.87
C ASN A 81 -4.32 11.26 -4.03
N GLU A 82 -4.08 9.99 -3.74
CA GLU A 82 -4.09 8.95 -4.76
C GLU A 82 -5.54 8.73 -5.23
N SER A 83 -5.75 8.80 -6.55
CA SER A 83 -7.07 8.59 -7.14
C SER A 83 -7.42 7.10 -7.20
N ILE A 84 -8.70 6.75 -7.04
CA ILE A 84 -9.11 5.34 -7.18
C ILE A 84 -8.86 4.82 -8.59
N LYS A 85 -9.00 5.70 -9.60
CA LYS A 85 -8.72 5.43 -11.00
C LYS A 85 -7.27 5.00 -11.24
N SER A 86 -6.29 5.67 -10.65
CA SER A 86 -4.87 5.32 -10.85
C SER A 86 -4.53 3.96 -10.26
N ILE A 87 -5.23 3.52 -9.22
CA ILE A 87 -5.08 2.19 -8.63
C ILE A 87 -5.76 1.14 -9.51
N VAL A 88 -7.08 1.25 -9.69
CA VAL A 88 -7.87 0.19 -10.33
C VAL A 88 -7.54 0.11 -11.81
N LEU A 89 -7.61 1.23 -12.54
CA LEU A 89 -7.40 1.23 -13.98
C LEU A 89 -5.93 1.40 -14.37
N GLY A 90 -5.17 2.14 -13.57
CA GLY A 90 -3.76 2.39 -13.86
C GLY A 90 -2.82 1.26 -13.43
N ARG A 91 -3.25 0.38 -12.53
CA ARG A 91 -2.38 -0.67 -11.97
C ARG A 91 -3.01 -2.06 -12.01
N TRP A 92 -4.18 -2.26 -11.40
CA TRP A 92 -4.76 -3.61 -11.28
C TRP A 92 -5.06 -4.22 -12.64
N LEU A 93 -5.61 -3.45 -13.58
CA LEU A 93 -5.91 -3.98 -14.93
C LEU A 93 -4.66 -4.39 -15.73
N GLU A 94 -3.47 -3.96 -15.32
CA GLU A 94 -2.20 -4.37 -15.93
C GLU A 94 -1.60 -5.62 -15.24
N TRP A 95 -2.25 -6.14 -14.19
CA TRP A 95 -1.84 -7.35 -13.48
C TRP A 95 -2.60 -8.58 -13.97
N GLU A 96 -1.97 -9.75 -13.95
CA GLU A 96 -2.60 -11.00 -14.42
C GLU A 96 -3.68 -11.49 -13.44
N GLU A 97 -3.46 -11.32 -12.14
CA GLU A 97 -4.32 -11.82 -11.06
C GLU A 97 -4.94 -10.66 -10.25
N PHE A 98 -5.83 -9.89 -10.87
CA PHE A 98 -6.48 -8.73 -10.24
C PHE A 98 -7.90 -8.99 -9.72
N GLN A 99 -8.49 -10.13 -10.04
CA GLN A 99 -9.92 -10.42 -9.82
C GLN A 99 -10.28 -10.49 -8.33
N ASP A 100 -9.31 -10.83 -7.49
CA ASP A 100 -9.45 -10.89 -6.03
C ASP A 100 -9.03 -9.59 -5.32
N ASN A 101 -8.66 -8.54 -6.07
CA ASN A 101 -8.28 -7.26 -5.49
C ASN A 101 -9.53 -6.46 -5.11
N TYR A 102 -9.49 -5.79 -3.97
CA TYR A 102 -10.61 -4.99 -3.48
C TYR A 102 -10.14 -3.79 -2.67
N LEU A 103 -11.01 -2.80 -2.58
CA LEU A 103 -10.79 -1.60 -1.77
C LEU A 103 -11.57 -1.73 -0.47
N LEU A 104 -10.94 -1.35 0.64
CA LEU A 104 -11.49 -1.52 1.98
C LEU A 104 -11.36 -0.22 2.77
N LEU A 105 -12.48 0.32 3.24
CA LEU A 105 -12.51 1.42 4.21
C LEU A 105 -12.61 0.81 5.62
N LYS A 106 -11.56 0.95 6.43
CA LYS A 106 -11.54 0.43 7.81
C LYS A 106 -10.80 1.36 8.76
N ASN A 107 -10.87 1.07 10.06
CA ASN A 107 -10.03 1.72 11.04
C ASN A 107 -8.56 1.37 10.77
N ASP A 108 -7.70 2.38 10.83
CA ASP A 108 -6.25 2.28 10.74
C ASP A 108 -5.69 2.17 12.15
N SER A 109 -5.38 0.94 12.56
CA SER A 109 -4.79 0.63 13.86
C SER A 109 -3.36 1.16 14.00
N ASN A 110 -2.69 1.47 12.88
CA ASN A 110 -1.31 1.92 12.84
C ASN A 110 -1.20 3.19 12.00
N PRO A 111 -1.84 4.30 12.44
CA PRO A 111 -1.86 5.54 11.69
C PRO A 111 -0.44 6.01 11.43
N PHE A 112 -0.22 6.53 10.24
CA PHE A 112 1.05 7.13 9.85
C PHE A 112 1.52 8.18 10.88
N GLN A 113 2.76 8.02 11.34
CA GLN A 113 3.39 8.89 12.33
C GLN A 113 4.69 9.48 11.75
N PRO A 114 4.68 10.75 11.30
CA PRO A 114 5.86 11.39 10.69
C PRO A 114 7.12 11.34 11.57
N GLN A 115 6.95 11.41 12.89
CA GLN A 115 8.07 11.43 13.84
C GLN A 115 8.65 10.04 14.13
N SER A 116 8.02 8.97 13.60
CA SER A 116 8.39 7.58 13.87
C SER A 116 9.14 6.94 12.70
N GLY A 117 9.70 7.73 11.77
CA GLY A 117 10.46 7.21 10.63
C GLY A 117 11.88 6.77 11.03
N ARG A 118 12.34 5.63 10.52
CA ARG A 118 13.76 5.21 10.59
C ARG A 118 14.31 4.90 9.21
N ALA A 119 15.30 5.66 8.77
CA ALA A 119 15.94 5.53 7.45
C ALA A 119 16.86 4.30 7.30
N PHE A 120 16.85 3.38 8.26
CA PHE A 120 17.69 2.19 8.28
C PHE A 120 16.96 1.04 8.98
N ALA A 121 16.97 -0.14 8.36
CA ALA A 121 16.48 -1.39 8.91
C ALA A 121 17.54 -2.49 8.69
N ASP A 122 17.96 -3.15 9.77
CA ASP A 122 18.94 -4.22 9.77
C ASP A 122 18.36 -5.56 10.21
N ASP A 123 19.20 -6.59 10.19
CA ASP A 123 18.84 -7.96 10.62
C ASP A 123 17.53 -8.47 10.01
N LEU A 124 17.28 -8.07 8.76
CA LEU A 124 16.10 -8.45 7.99
C LEU A 124 16.41 -9.62 7.07
N LYS A 125 15.34 -10.26 6.61
CA LYS A 125 15.38 -11.34 5.64
C LYS A 125 14.67 -10.88 4.38
N ILE A 126 15.36 -10.86 3.25
CA ILE A 126 14.75 -10.48 1.97
C ILE A 126 14.71 -11.66 1.01
N SER A 127 13.61 -11.79 0.29
CA SER A 127 13.43 -12.71 -0.84
C SER A 127 13.15 -11.90 -2.10
N GLU A 128 13.74 -12.35 -3.20
CA GLU A 128 13.47 -11.85 -4.55
C GLU A 128 12.08 -12.29 -5.05
N PRO A 129 11.57 -11.67 -6.13
CA PRO A 129 10.38 -12.14 -6.84
C PRO A 129 10.49 -13.62 -7.24
N ASP A 130 9.37 -14.33 -7.15
CA ASP A 130 9.23 -15.77 -7.43
C ASP A 130 10.13 -16.71 -6.61
N SER A 131 10.85 -16.18 -5.61
CA SER A 131 11.68 -16.95 -4.69
C SER A 131 10.98 -17.19 -3.35
N LYS A 132 11.24 -18.37 -2.78
CA LYS A 132 10.95 -18.73 -1.38
C LYS A 132 12.18 -18.63 -0.47
N SER A 133 13.33 -18.34 -1.06
CA SER A 133 14.61 -18.31 -0.34
C SER A 133 14.92 -16.91 0.16
N PHE A 134 15.19 -16.80 1.46
CA PHE A 134 15.50 -15.54 2.11
C PHE A 134 16.98 -15.39 2.44
N LYS A 135 17.54 -14.20 2.18
CA LYS A 135 18.91 -13.83 2.50
C LYS A 135 18.94 -12.79 3.63
N SER A 136 19.94 -12.87 4.50
CA SER A 136 20.17 -11.84 5.52
C SER A 136 20.70 -10.56 4.90
N SER A 137 20.05 -9.45 5.20
CA SER A 137 20.29 -8.16 4.56
C SER A 137 19.98 -6.99 5.51
N SER A 138 20.25 -5.78 5.04
CA SER A 138 19.76 -4.52 5.61
C SER A 138 19.29 -3.60 4.49
N LEU A 139 18.40 -2.67 4.83
CA LEU A 139 17.88 -1.64 3.95
C LEU A 139 18.21 -0.26 4.52
N ARG A 140 18.56 0.68 3.64
CA ARG A 140 18.84 2.07 4.00
C ARG A 140 18.19 3.02 3.01
N ILE A 141 17.64 4.12 3.50
CA ILE A 141 17.27 5.26 2.65
C ILE A 141 18.49 6.18 2.55
N GLU A 142 18.96 6.39 1.32
CA GLU A 142 20.07 7.28 0.99
C GLU A 142 19.52 8.53 0.29
N GLU A 143 20.00 9.70 0.72
CA GLU A 143 19.63 11.01 0.16
C GLU A 143 18.12 11.31 0.18
N GLY A 144 17.34 10.57 0.96
CA GLY A 144 15.88 10.66 0.98
C GLY A 144 15.18 10.21 -0.31
N THR A 145 15.91 9.67 -1.29
CA THR A 145 15.36 9.39 -2.63
C THR A 145 15.58 7.95 -3.09
N ARG A 146 16.52 7.23 -2.47
CA ARG A 146 16.86 5.85 -2.86
C ARG A 146 16.79 4.90 -1.68
N VAL A 147 16.15 3.75 -1.88
CA VAL A 147 16.26 2.59 -0.99
C VAL A 147 17.39 1.72 -1.49
N CYS A 148 18.40 1.50 -0.66
CA CYS A 148 19.55 0.66 -0.96
C CYS A 148 19.50 -0.63 -0.13
N LEU A 149 19.63 -1.76 -0.82
CA LEU A 149 19.76 -3.09 -0.23
C LEU A 149 21.23 -3.41 0.01
N TYR A 150 21.53 -3.89 1.20
CA TYR A 150 22.86 -4.30 1.62
C TYR A 150 22.86 -5.78 2.05
N SER A 151 23.97 -6.45 1.77
CA SER A 151 24.25 -7.78 2.33
C SER A 151 24.59 -7.68 3.82
N LYS A 152 24.65 -8.83 4.51
CA LYS A 152 25.14 -8.91 5.90
C LYS A 152 26.53 -8.26 6.10
N ASN A 153 27.39 -8.29 5.08
CA ASN A 153 28.73 -7.70 5.14
C ASN A 153 28.76 -6.24 4.66
N LEU A 154 27.62 -5.56 4.64
CA LEU A 154 27.47 -4.15 4.23
C LEU A 154 27.91 -3.84 2.78
N LYS A 155 28.02 -4.86 1.92
CA LYS A 155 28.13 -4.65 0.47
C LYS A 155 26.76 -4.27 -0.10
N LYS A 156 26.67 -3.15 -0.81
CA LYS A 156 25.47 -2.73 -1.56
C LYS A 156 25.17 -3.77 -2.65
N LEU A 157 23.95 -4.29 -2.66
CA LEU A 157 23.48 -5.33 -3.58
C LEU A 157 22.53 -4.77 -4.64
N ASN A 158 21.68 -3.81 -4.26
CA ASN A 158 20.71 -3.20 -5.15
C ASN A 158 20.27 -1.82 -4.66
N GLU A 159 19.62 -1.05 -5.53
CA GLU A 159 18.97 0.20 -5.17
C GLU A 159 17.74 0.51 -6.04
N TRP A 160 16.79 1.23 -5.46
CA TRP A 160 15.54 1.64 -6.12
C TRP A 160 15.19 3.07 -5.72
N LYS A 161 14.53 3.84 -6.61
CA LYS A 161 13.97 5.13 -6.22
C LYS A 161 12.76 4.93 -5.31
N VAL A 162 12.63 5.74 -4.27
CA VAL A 162 11.51 5.64 -3.31
C VAL A 162 10.15 5.80 -3.99
N ASP A 163 10.02 6.75 -4.93
CA ASP A 163 8.79 6.99 -5.70
C ASP A 163 8.44 5.86 -6.69
N GLU A 164 9.39 5.00 -7.01
CA GLU A 164 9.17 3.84 -7.89
C GLU A 164 8.69 2.61 -7.11
N MET A 165 8.61 2.66 -5.78
CA MET A 165 8.28 1.51 -4.96
C MET A 165 6.85 1.58 -4.43
N ILE A 166 6.10 0.48 -4.54
CA ILE A 166 4.78 0.35 -3.93
C ILE A 166 4.86 -0.73 -2.86
N TRP A 167 4.67 -0.34 -1.60
CA TRP A 167 4.82 -1.20 -0.44
C TRP A 167 3.49 -1.69 0.11
N PHE A 168 3.43 -2.96 0.46
CA PHE A 168 2.32 -3.66 1.08
C PHE A 168 2.77 -4.27 2.40
N ILE A 169 1.89 -4.23 3.40
CA ILE A 169 2.01 -5.00 4.63
C ILE A 169 1.59 -6.43 4.33
N GLY A 170 2.40 -7.38 4.80
CA GLY A 170 2.16 -8.81 4.61
C GLY A 170 3.03 -9.45 3.53
N ALA A 171 2.74 -10.73 3.32
CA ALA A 171 3.37 -11.60 2.35
C ALA A 171 2.41 -12.72 2.00
N GLU A 172 2.58 -13.34 0.84
CA GLU A 172 1.86 -14.57 0.53
C GLU A 172 2.25 -15.69 1.50
N ILE A 173 1.28 -16.46 1.98
CA ILE A 173 1.46 -17.59 2.91
C ILE A 173 2.49 -18.58 2.36
N GLU A 174 2.50 -18.79 1.04
CA GLU A 174 3.43 -19.68 0.35
C GLU A 174 4.90 -19.26 0.43
N ARG A 175 5.18 -17.99 0.79
CA ARG A 175 6.56 -17.51 1.03
C ARG A 175 7.17 -18.12 2.27
N LYS A 176 6.37 -18.50 3.27
CA LYS A 176 6.85 -19.03 4.55
C LYS A 176 7.94 -18.13 5.16
N CYS A 177 7.58 -16.86 5.38
CA CYS A 177 8.51 -15.85 5.88
C CYS A 177 9.22 -16.34 7.16
N PRO A 178 10.55 -16.18 7.25
CA PRO A 178 11.30 -16.62 8.42
C PRO A 178 11.03 -15.78 9.67
N PHE A 179 10.55 -14.54 9.49
CA PHE A 179 10.12 -13.64 10.56
C PHE A 179 8.66 -13.20 10.34
N PRO A 180 7.91 -12.87 11.41
CA PRO A 180 6.46 -12.72 11.33
C PRO A 180 6.00 -11.40 10.71
N PHE A 181 6.83 -10.35 10.76
CA PHE A 181 6.43 -9.02 10.32
C PHE A 181 6.94 -8.76 8.91
N ALA A 182 6.11 -9.05 7.91
CA ALA A 182 6.50 -8.93 6.51
C ALA A 182 6.03 -7.62 5.87
N LEU A 183 6.84 -7.15 4.93
CA LEU A 183 6.48 -6.19 3.91
C LEU A 183 6.76 -6.79 2.53
N THR A 184 5.92 -6.50 1.55
CA THR A 184 6.16 -6.87 0.15
C THR A 184 6.13 -5.61 -0.69
N PHE A 185 7.10 -5.42 -1.57
CA PHE A 185 7.11 -4.28 -2.47
C PHE A 185 7.26 -4.68 -3.93
N PHE A 186 6.59 -3.90 -4.78
CA PHE A 186 6.74 -3.94 -6.22
C PHE A 186 7.47 -2.69 -6.68
N VAL A 187 8.21 -2.81 -7.78
CA VAL A 187 8.92 -1.70 -8.40
C VAL A 187 8.21 -1.34 -9.70
N SER A 188 7.74 -0.11 -9.78
CA SER A 188 7.26 0.57 -10.97
C SER A 188 8.44 1.18 -11.72
N THR A 189 8.29 1.39 -13.03
CA THR A 189 9.27 2.19 -13.80
C THR A 189 8.55 3.38 -14.40
N GLU A 190 9.27 4.45 -14.77
CA GLU A 190 8.68 5.68 -15.34
C GLU A 190 7.73 5.43 -16.53
N LYS A 191 7.85 4.28 -17.21
CA LYS A 191 7.03 3.91 -18.38
C LYS A 191 5.95 2.87 -18.11
N ARG A 192 5.93 2.22 -16.94
CA ARG A 192 5.06 1.07 -16.65
C ARG A 192 4.75 0.96 -15.17
N ALA A 193 3.46 0.74 -14.87
CA ALA A 193 2.99 0.43 -13.53
C ALA A 193 3.78 -0.73 -12.89
N ALA A 194 3.90 -0.70 -11.56
CA ALA A 194 4.52 -1.79 -10.81
C ALA A 194 3.85 -3.11 -11.16
N LYS A 195 4.62 -4.17 -11.37
CA LYS A 195 4.10 -5.45 -11.86
C LYS A 195 3.89 -6.44 -10.71
N CYS A 196 2.64 -6.86 -10.50
CA CYS A 196 2.30 -8.04 -9.72
C CYS A 196 2.25 -9.25 -10.66
N LEU A 197 3.40 -9.90 -10.85
CA LEU A 197 3.56 -11.06 -11.74
C LEU A 197 4.10 -12.26 -10.98
N GLY A 198 3.71 -13.45 -11.42
CA GLY A 198 4.20 -14.70 -10.86
C GLY A 198 3.47 -15.13 -9.59
N LYS A 199 3.92 -16.24 -9.02
CA LYS A 199 3.25 -16.85 -7.86
C LYS A 199 3.60 -16.14 -6.56
N LEU A 200 4.83 -15.61 -6.47
CA LEU A 200 5.35 -14.87 -5.33
C LEU A 200 5.83 -13.50 -5.81
N PRO A 201 4.91 -12.58 -6.14
CA PRO A 201 5.24 -11.32 -6.79
C PRO A 201 6.06 -10.42 -5.87
N GLY A 202 6.95 -9.62 -6.47
CA GLY A 202 7.69 -8.58 -5.76
C GLY A 202 8.78 -9.07 -4.82
N TYR A 203 9.45 -8.12 -4.17
CA TYR A 203 10.43 -8.40 -3.13
C TYR A 203 9.70 -8.52 -1.79
N CYS A 204 10.01 -9.55 -1.00
CA CYS A 204 9.44 -9.73 0.32
C CYS A 204 10.52 -9.54 1.38
N VAL A 205 10.28 -8.63 2.32
CA VAL A 205 11.16 -8.30 3.44
C VAL A 205 10.47 -8.73 4.72
N ALA A 206 11.08 -9.66 5.44
CA ALA A 206 10.62 -10.11 6.76
C ALA A 206 11.48 -9.47 7.85
N PHE A 207 10.82 -8.86 8.82
CA PHE A 207 11.39 -8.17 9.98
C PHE A 207 11.14 -9.01 11.23
N LYS A 208 12.12 -9.06 12.14
CA LYS A 208 11.97 -9.70 13.45
C LYS A 208 11.05 -8.91 14.38
N ASP A 209 11.11 -7.59 14.27
CA ASP A 209 10.48 -6.65 15.17
C ASP A 209 9.44 -5.80 14.44
N GLU A 210 8.25 -5.71 15.02
CA GLU A 210 7.13 -4.98 14.46
C GLU A 210 7.38 -3.47 14.46
N VAL A 211 8.06 -2.96 15.48
CA VAL A 211 8.37 -1.52 15.59
C VAL A 211 9.30 -1.12 14.46
N GLN A 212 10.39 -1.86 14.20
CA GLN A 212 11.28 -1.58 13.09
C GLN A 212 10.56 -1.64 11.73
N ARG A 213 9.68 -2.62 11.53
CA ARG A 213 8.84 -2.72 10.31
C ARG A 213 7.96 -1.48 10.13
N HIS A 214 7.30 -1.03 11.19
CA HIS A 214 6.48 0.19 11.19
C HIS A 214 7.31 1.45 10.90
N GLN A 215 8.43 1.62 11.60
CA GLN A 215 9.30 2.77 11.45
C GLN A 215 9.92 2.86 10.05
N TRP A 216 10.28 1.71 9.47
CA TRP A 216 10.75 1.62 8.09
C TRP A 216 9.67 2.05 7.10
N LEU A 217 8.46 1.48 7.21
CA LEU A 217 7.35 1.80 6.31
C LEU A 217 6.95 3.29 6.42
N ASN A 218 6.87 3.84 7.63
CA ASN A 218 6.63 5.28 7.83
C ASN A 218 7.72 6.12 7.16
N CYS A 219 8.99 5.72 7.27
CA CYS A 219 10.09 6.43 6.61
C CYS A 219 9.97 6.40 5.08
N ILE A 220 9.57 5.27 4.51
CA ILE A 220 9.29 5.18 3.06
C ILE A 220 8.20 6.17 2.68
N CYS A 221 7.04 6.13 3.35
CA CYS A 221 5.93 7.03 3.04
C CYS A 221 6.33 8.50 3.15
N LEU A 222 7.12 8.90 4.15
CA LEU A 222 7.63 10.28 4.27
C LEU A 222 8.46 10.76 3.08
N ASN A 223 9.13 9.84 2.39
CA ASN A 223 10.02 10.14 1.27
C ASN A 223 9.33 9.90 -0.09
N GLN A 224 8.04 9.58 -0.11
CA GLN A 224 7.25 9.46 -1.34
C GLN A 224 6.51 10.77 -1.64
N SER A 225 6.65 11.26 -2.87
CA SER A 225 6.07 12.52 -3.35
C SER A 225 4.53 12.55 -3.28
N GLU A 226 3.87 11.41 -3.48
CA GLU A 226 2.40 11.29 -3.42
C GLU A 226 1.84 11.23 -1.99
N TYR A 227 2.70 11.09 -0.99
CA TYR A 227 2.31 10.97 0.40
C TYR A 227 2.43 12.32 1.11
N LEU A 228 1.31 13.02 1.28
CA LEU A 228 1.27 14.16 2.20
C LEU A 228 1.13 13.65 3.64
N PRO A 229 1.99 14.11 4.58
CA PRO A 229 1.59 14.14 5.97
C PRO A 229 0.42 15.13 6.10
N GLN A 230 -0.82 14.62 6.14
CA GLN A 230 -2.02 15.32 6.66
C GLN A 230 -2.77 16.32 5.74
N PRO A 231 -4.04 16.72 6.08
CA PRO A 231 -4.62 16.96 7.42
C PRO A 231 -5.38 15.77 8.02
N LEU A 232 -5.19 15.54 9.32
CA LEU A 232 -6.26 15.05 10.16
C LEU A 232 -7.30 16.16 10.14
N ILE A 233 -8.47 15.87 9.61
CA ILE A 233 -9.65 16.68 9.88
C ILE A 233 -9.85 16.55 11.39
N GLN A 234 -9.36 17.52 12.17
CA GLN A 234 -9.85 17.76 13.51
C GLN A 234 -11.26 18.30 13.33
N ILE A 235 -12.25 17.51 13.75
CA ILE A 235 -13.62 17.95 13.92
C ILE A 235 -13.70 18.71 15.24
#